data_AF-A0A9Y4TZR5-F1
#
_entry.id   AF-A0A9Y4TZR5-F1
#
_cell.length_a   1.000
_cell.length_b   1.000
_cell.length_c   1.000
_cell.angle_alpha   90.00
_cell.angle_beta   90.00
_cell.angle_gamma   90.00
#
_symmetry.space_group_name_H-M   'P 1'
#
loop_
_entity.id
_entity.type
_entity.pdbx_description
1 polymer ?
#
loop_
_entity_poly.entity_id
_entity_poly.type
_entity_poly.pdbx_seq_one_letter_code
_entity_poly.pdbx_strand_id
1 'polypeptide(L)'
;MDVTLSELLATFMESPLVVWVRTLGPLGSCDDAGSEERVNMFMELVDGVFLHKIMTHIDPSPTNQRLNKNVNNDVSLRLHNLTVLTRHIRTYYQETLQQLIVMPLPNILCIAKDPISAKSMEELKRLLLLILGCAVQCERKEEMIEKIKLLDIGTQAAIVSHIQEVTHNQLNVLDLSWLEEGTELAHDELEPLSRNMAASLRQLIDQRDKASEVIVDLTQERDYFSSQQPQEGCRNLGMSSPERGQGSGGVGVNGGLTVSTLTKEEKQHLSVELADTKAKLRRYRQEL
;
A
#
# COMPACT_ATOMS: atom_id res chain seq x y z
N MET A 1 -3.22 -20.67 22.35
CA MET A 1 -3.15 -21.64 21.25
C MET A 1 -2.76 -20.82 20.04
N ASP A 2 -1.59 -21.06 19.46
CA ASP A 2 -1.17 -20.39 18.23
C ASP A 2 -2.06 -20.88 17.10
N VAL A 3 -2.92 -19.98 16.59
CA VAL A 3 -3.77 -20.25 15.44
C VAL A 3 -2.85 -20.53 14.25
N THR A 4 -3.07 -21.66 13.58
CA THR A 4 -2.25 -22.02 12.42
C THR A 4 -2.59 -21.12 11.23
N LEU A 5 -1.63 -20.89 10.33
CA LEU A 5 -1.83 -20.08 9.12
C LEU A 5 -3.02 -20.56 8.26
N SER A 6 -3.26 -21.87 8.25
CA SER A 6 -4.37 -22.50 7.54
C SER A 6 -5.73 -22.16 8.18
N GLU A 7 -5.83 -22.17 9.51
CA GLU A 7 -7.04 -21.77 10.23
C GLU A 7 -7.33 -20.28 10.05
N LEU A 8 -6.29 -19.44 10.06
CA LEU A 8 -6.43 -18.01 9.81
C LEU A 8 -6.96 -17.75 8.40
N LEU A 9 -6.40 -18.41 7.38
CA LEU A 9 -6.88 -18.32 6.01
C LEU A 9 -8.32 -18.80 5.88
N ALA A 10 -8.69 -19.92 6.52
CA ALA A 10 -10.06 -20.43 6.51
C ALA A 10 -11.03 -19.40 7.11
N THR A 11 -10.68 -18.86 8.29
CA THR A 11 -11.47 -17.83 8.97
C THR A 11 -11.62 -16.57 8.10
N PHE A 12 -10.55 -16.17 7.40
CA PHE A 12 -10.59 -15.03 6.50
C PHE A 12 -11.51 -15.28 5.29
N MET A 13 -11.46 -16.48 4.69
CA MET A 13 -12.30 -16.84 3.54
C MET A 13 -13.78 -16.96 3.88
N GLU A 14 -14.10 -17.22 5.15
CA GLU A 14 -15.46 -17.21 5.69
C GLU A 14 -15.91 -15.82 6.17
N SER A 15 -15.04 -14.82 6.11
CA SER A 15 -15.38 -13.47 6.57
C SER A 15 -16.52 -12.87 5.71
N PRO A 16 -17.37 -12.02 6.31
CA PRO A 16 -18.54 -11.45 5.62
C PRO A 16 -18.19 -10.75 4.30
N LEU A 17 -17.08 -10.01 4.26
CA LEU A 17 -16.62 -9.30 3.07
C LEU A 17 -16.23 -10.27 1.95
N VAL A 18 -15.55 -11.37 2.26
CA VAL A 18 -15.17 -12.37 1.25
C VAL A 18 -16.42 -13.12 0.75
N VAL A 19 -17.32 -13.49 1.66
CA VAL A 19 -18.60 -14.12 1.30
C VAL A 19 -19.41 -13.23 0.35
N TRP A 20 -19.52 -11.93 0.66
CA TRP A 20 -20.17 -10.96 -0.21
C TRP A 20 -19.49 -10.83 -1.58
N VAL A 21 -18.17 -10.68 -1.61
CA VAL A 21 -17.39 -10.57 -2.86
C VAL A 21 -17.59 -11.78 -3.79
N ARG A 22 -17.72 -12.99 -3.22
CA ARG A 22 -18.02 -14.21 -3.98
C ARG A 22 -19.39 -14.20 -4.66
N THR A 23 -20.34 -13.40 -4.18
CA THR A 23 -21.65 -13.26 -4.85
C THR A 23 -21.58 -12.42 -6.13
N LEU A 24 -20.50 -11.65 -6.34
CA LEU A 24 -20.35 -10.73 -7.46
C LEU A 24 -19.70 -11.38 -8.70
N GLY A 25 -19.19 -12.60 -8.58
CA GLY A 25 -18.64 -13.35 -9.70
C GLY A 25 -18.02 -14.68 -9.27
N PRO A 26 -17.74 -15.58 -10.23
CA PRO A 26 -17.09 -16.85 -9.93
C PRO A 26 -15.66 -16.60 -9.44
N LEU A 27 -15.36 -17.07 -8.24
CA LEU A 27 -14.04 -17.08 -7.63
C LEU A 27 -13.57 -18.54 -7.64
N GLY A 28 -12.47 -18.84 -8.33
CA GLY A 28 -11.99 -20.20 -8.60
C GLY A 28 -12.71 -20.93 -9.74
N SER A 29 -12.01 -21.87 -10.39
CA SER A 29 -12.61 -22.86 -11.29
C SER A 29 -13.34 -23.92 -10.47
N CYS A 30 -14.66 -24.04 -10.64
CA CYS A 30 -15.47 -25.08 -10.02
C CYS A 30 -15.04 -26.45 -10.56
N ASP A 31 -14.07 -27.14 -9.95
CA ASP A 31 -13.84 -28.56 -10.26
C ASP A 31 -13.03 -29.38 -9.22
N ASP A 32 -12.61 -28.85 -8.06
CA ASP A 32 -12.02 -29.72 -7.03
C ASP A 32 -12.21 -29.22 -5.60
N ALA A 33 -12.96 -29.97 -4.79
CA ALA A 33 -13.31 -29.61 -3.42
C ALA A 33 -12.16 -29.98 -2.46
N GLY A 34 -11.29 -29.02 -2.12
CA GLY A 34 -10.14 -29.25 -1.24
C GLY A 34 -9.56 -27.97 -0.61
N SER A 35 -8.57 -28.12 0.28
CA SER A 35 -7.84 -26.99 0.87
C SER A 35 -7.08 -26.16 -0.17
N GLU A 36 -6.70 -26.78 -1.29
CA GLU A 36 -6.05 -26.12 -2.43
C GLU A 36 -6.97 -25.11 -3.13
N GLU A 37 -8.27 -25.39 -3.19
CA GLU A 37 -9.28 -24.46 -3.75
C GLU A 37 -9.34 -23.15 -2.96
N ARG A 38 -9.26 -23.21 -1.62
CA ARG A 38 -9.28 -22.01 -0.77
C ARG A 38 -8.06 -21.13 -0.96
N VAL A 39 -6.88 -21.75 -1.08
CA VAL A 39 -5.65 -21.01 -1.37
C VAL A 39 -5.73 -20.38 -2.75
N ASN A 40 -6.23 -21.10 -3.76
CA ASN A 40 -6.39 -20.58 -5.11
C ASN A 40 -7.37 -19.39 -5.15
N MET A 41 -8.54 -19.53 -4.52
CA MET A 41 -9.52 -18.44 -4.38
C MET A 41 -8.91 -17.22 -3.68
N PHE A 42 -8.13 -17.43 -2.62
CA PHE A 42 -7.45 -16.34 -1.93
C PHE A 42 -6.42 -15.64 -2.82
N MET A 43 -5.63 -16.41 -3.58
CA MET A 43 -4.64 -15.85 -4.51
C MET A 43 -5.30 -15.03 -5.62
N GLU A 44 -6.48 -15.42 -6.11
CA GLU A 44 -7.26 -14.62 -7.08
C GLU A 44 -7.69 -13.25 -6.51
N LEU A 45 -8.00 -13.18 -5.21
CA LEU A 45 -8.31 -11.91 -4.53
C LEU A 45 -7.05 -11.04 -4.40
N VAL A 46 -5.96 -11.64 -3.93
CA VAL A 46 -4.66 -10.99 -3.68
C VAL A 46 -4.03 -10.45 -4.96
N ASP A 47 -4.17 -11.15 -6.09
CA ASP A 47 -3.62 -10.73 -7.38
C ASP A 47 -4.33 -9.51 -7.97
N GLY A 48 -5.48 -9.12 -7.40
CA GLY A 48 -6.20 -7.88 -7.67
C GLY A 48 -6.99 -7.86 -8.98
N VAL A 49 -6.84 -8.89 -9.84
CA VAL A 49 -7.52 -8.97 -11.14
C VAL A 49 -9.04 -9.15 -10.96
N PHE A 50 -9.45 -10.06 -10.08
CA PHE A 50 -10.86 -10.30 -9.79
C PHE A 50 -11.53 -9.07 -9.15
N LEU A 51 -10.86 -8.48 -8.16
CA LEU A 51 -11.34 -7.28 -7.48
C LEU A 51 -11.45 -6.08 -8.42
N HIS A 52 -10.52 -5.94 -9.36
CA HIS A 52 -10.64 -4.90 -10.38
C HIS A 52 -11.81 -5.14 -11.33
N LYS A 53 -12.09 -6.39 -11.72
CA LYS A 53 -13.29 -6.72 -12.51
C LYS A 53 -14.57 -6.31 -11.78
N ILE A 54 -14.64 -6.52 -10.46
CA ILE A 54 -15.76 -6.02 -9.64
C ILE A 54 -15.79 -4.49 -9.67
N MET A 55 -14.66 -3.83 -9.50
CA MET A 55 -14.60 -2.37 -9.53
C MET A 55 -15.05 -1.81 -10.89
N THR A 56 -14.71 -2.44 -12.02
CA THR A 56 -15.22 -2.04 -13.35
C THR A 56 -16.72 -2.27 -13.51
N HIS A 57 -17.30 -3.22 -12.77
CA HIS A 57 -18.74 -3.44 -12.76
C HIS A 57 -19.49 -2.39 -11.94
N ILE A 58 -18.84 -1.86 -10.89
CA ILE A 58 -19.33 -0.78 -10.03
C ILE A 58 -19.20 0.57 -10.75
N ASP A 59 -18.03 0.82 -11.34
CA ASP A 59 -17.70 2.00 -12.12
C ASP A 59 -17.20 1.60 -13.51
N PRO A 60 -18.05 1.68 -14.55
CA PRO A 60 -17.70 1.33 -15.92
C PRO A 60 -16.88 2.41 -16.64
N SER A 61 -16.38 3.43 -15.94
CA SER A 61 -15.54 4.48 -16.53
C SER A 61 -14.40 3.88 -17.38
N PRO A 62 -14.00 4.52 -18.49
CA PRO A 62 -13.05 3.98 -19.47
C PRO A 62 -11.59 4.03 -18.96
N THR A 63 -11.35 3.49 -17.77
CA THR A 63 -10.01 3.30 -17.22
C THR A 63 -9.37 2.13 -17.98
N ASN A 64 -8.88 2.41 -19.19
CA ASN A 64 -8.22 1.46 -20.10
C ASN A 64 -6.86 0.97 -19.57
N GLN A 65 -6.79 0.51 -18.32
CA GLN A 65 -5.57 -0.08 -17.75
C GLN A 65 -5.58 -1.59 -17.94
N ARG A 66 -4.56 -2.07 -18.67
CA ARG A 66 -4.32 -3.49 -18.89
C ARG A 66 -3.74 -4.10 -17.62
N LEU A 67 -4.47 -5.03 -17.01
CA LEU A 67 -3.97 -5.82 -15.89
C LEU A 67 -3.19 -7.05 -16.34
N ASN A 68 -2.29 -7.50 -15.46
CA ASN A 68 -1.56 -8.74 -15.64
C ASN A 68 -2.41 -9.91 -15.11
N LYS A 69 -2.99 -10.69 -16.03
CA LYS A 69 -3.83 -11.85 -15.69
C LYS A 69 -3.02 -13.05 -15.16
N ASN A 70 -1.77 -13.18 -15.61
CA ASN A 70 -0.89 -14.28 -15.25
C ASN A 70 0.20 -13.78 -14.30
N VAL A 71 -0.15 -13.54 -13.04
CA VAL A 71 0.78 -12.99 -12.05
C VAL A 71 1.88 -14.01 -11.70
N ASN A 72 1.60 -15.31 -11.73
CA ASN A 72 2.56 -16.40 -11.48
C ASN A 72 3.39 -16.17 -10.19
N ASN A 73 2.77 -15.63 -9.15
CA ASN A 73 3.40 -15.23 -7.88
C ASN A 73 4.51 -14.17 -7.99
N ASP A 74 4.53 -13.38 -9.07
CA ASP A 74 5.42 -12.23 -9.23
C ASP A 74 4.90 -11.04 -8.41
N VAL A 75 5.73 -10.62 -7.43
CA VAL A 75 5.43 -9.51 -6.51
C VAL A 75 5.23 -8.19 -7.27
N SER A 76 5.99 -7.94 -8.33
CA SER A 76 5.93 -6.69 -9.09
C SER A 76 4.64 -6.61 -9.91
N LEU A 77 4.24 -7.72 -10.54
CA LEU A 77 2.98 -7.79 -11.30
C LEU A 77 1.77 -7.65 -10.37
N ARG A 78 1.78 -8.32 -9.22
CA ARG A 78 0.74 -8.19 -8.18
C ARG A 78 0.65 -6.75 -7.67
N LEU A 79 1.79 -6.16 -7.32
CA LEU A 79 1.87 -4.77 -6.85
C LEU A 79 1.32 -3.81 -7.90
N HIS A 80 1.63 -4.01 -9.17
CA HIS A 80 1.08 -3.22 -10.27
C HIS A 80 -0.45 -3.32 -10.30
N ASN A 81 -1.00 -4.53 -10.31
CA ASN A 81 -2.46 -4.73 -10.32
C ASN A 81 -3.15 -4.08 -9.12
N LEU A 82 -2.61 -4.26 -7.91
CA LEU A 82 -3.15 -3.65 -6.68
C LEU A 82 -3.03 -2.12 -6.68
N THR A 83 -1.97 -1.57 -7.30
CA THR A 83 -1.81 -0.11 -7.47
C THR A 83 -2.89 0.46 -8.37
N VAL A 84 -3.16 -0.20 -9.51
CA VAL A 84 -4.23 0.18 -10.43
C VAL A 84 -5.59 0.16 -9.72
N LEU A 85 -5.90 -0.92 -9.00
CA LEU A 85 -7.14 -1.07 -8.25
C LEU A 85 -7.31 0.00 -7.17
N THR A 86 -6.28 0.20 -6.34
CA THR A 86 -6.32 1.19 -5.24
C THR A 86 -6.51 2.59 -5.78
N ARG A 87 -5.87 2.91 -6.92
CA ARG A 87 -6.07 4.19 -7.60
C ARG A 87 -7.50 4.35 -8.09
N HIS A 88 -8.07 3.33 -8.73
CA HIS A 88 -9.45 3.36 -9.21
C HIS A 88 -10.43 3.61 -8.07
N ILE A 89 -10.30 2.88 -6.97
CA ILE A 89 -11.12 3.06 -5.75
C ILE A 89 -11.02 4.52 -5.26
N ARG A 90 -9.79 5.03 -5.08
CA ARG A 90 -9.59 6.39 -4.57
C ARG A 90 -10.19 7.45 -5.50
N THR A 91 -9.98 7.32 -6.81
CA THR A 91 -10.56 8.23 -7.81
C THR A 91 -12.07 8.18 -7.76
N TYR A 92 -12.68 6.99 -7.63
CA TYR A 92 -14.13 6.86 -7.53
C TYR A 92 -14.70 7.56 -6.30
N TYR A 93 -14.11 7.33 -5.12
CA TYR A 93 -14.50 8.03 -3.89
C TYR A 93 -14.41 9.55 -4.06
N GLN A 94 -13.30 10.04 -4.59
CA GLN A 94 -13.03 11.48 -4.64
C GLN A 94 -13.83 12.19 -5.75
N GLU A 95 -13.86 11.64 -6.96
CA GLU A 95 -14.43 12.32 -8.14
C GLU A 95 -15.90 11.99 -8.36
N THR A 96 -16.33 10.76 -8.05
CA THR A 96 -17.73 10.34 -8.25
C THR A 96 -18.57 10.52 -6.99
N LEU A 97 -18.07 10.04 -5.85
CA LEU A 97 -18.81 10.13 -4.58
C LEU A 97 -18.63 11.46 -3.86
N GLN A 98 -17.68 12.31 -4.30
CA GLN A 98 -17.29 13.54 -3.59
C GLN A 98 -16.96 13.27 -2.11
N GLN A 99 -16.25 12.18 -1.84
CA GLN A 99 -15.88 11.71 -0.51
C GLN A 99 -14.36 11.52 -0.41
N LEU A 100 -13.78 11.88 0.73
CA LEU A 100 -12.37 11.66 1.06
C LEU A 100 -12.22 10.45 1.99
N ILE A 101 -11.40 9.48 1.58
CA ILE A 101 -11.00 8.38 2.46
C ILE A 101 -9.98 8.91 3.48
N VAL A 102 -10.39 8.99 4.75
CA VAL A 102 -9.60 9.49 5.89
C VAL A 102 -8.87 8.34 6.60
N MET A 103 -9.49 7.16 6.65
CA MET A 103 -8.83 5.96 7.19
C MET A 103 -7.57 5.61 6.38
N PRO A 104 -6.58 4.93 6.99
CA PRO A 104 -5.40 4.49 6.27
C PRO A 104 -5.77 3.60 5.07
N LEU A 105 -5.23 3.94 3.89
CA LEU A 105 -5.36 3.11 2.69
C LEU A 105 -4.66 1.74 2.88
N PRO A 106 -5.14 0.68 2.22
CA PRO A 106 -4.56 -0.64 2.34
C PRO A 106 -3.09 -0.64 1.91
N ASN A 107 -2.22 -1.26 2.72
CA ASN A 107 -0.80 -1.39 2.40
C ASN A 107 -0.58 -2.48 1.33
N ILE A 108 -0.76 -2.11 0.07
CA ILE A 108 -0.62 -3.02 -1.08
C ILE A 108 0.78 -3.63 -1.23
N LEU A 109 1.82 -2.98 -0.69
CA LEU A 109 3.17 -3.55 -0.69
C LEU A 109 3.28 -4.73 0.26
N CYS A 110 2.58 -4.67 1.41
CA CYS A 110 2.47 -5.78 2.35
C CYS A 110 1.78 -6.97 1.67
N ILE A 111 0.62 -6.74 1.07
CA ILE A 111 -0.14 -7.75 0.33
C ILE A 111 0.72 -8.34 -0.80
N ALA A 112 1.46 -7.50 -1.53
CA ALA A 112 2.23 -7.94 -2.67
C ALA A 112 3.38 -8.88 -2.27
N LYS A 113 4.12 -8.52 -1.21
CA LYS A 113 5.33 -9.24 -0.75
C LYS A 113 5.03 -10.52 0.00
N ASP A 114 4.04 -10.49 0.89
CA ASP A 114 3.74 -11.61 1.79
C ASP A 114 2.22 -11.82 1.88
N PRO A 115 1.60 -12.37 0.85
CA PRO A 115 0.14 -12.40 0.72
C PRO A 115 -0.56 -13.26 1.78
N ILE A 116 0.09 -14.32 2.27
CA ILE A 116 -0.52 -15.28 3.19
C ILE A 116 -0.38 -14.81 4.66
N SER A 117 0.37 -13.75 4.94
CA SER A 117 0.50 -13.24 6.31
C SER A 117 -0.81 -12.70 6.88
N ALA A 118 -0.96 -12.79 8.21
CA ALA A 118 -2.09 -12.21 8.95
C ALA A 118 -2.25 -10.70 8.67
N LYS A 119 -1.12 -10.00 8.56
CA LYS A 119 -1.10 -8.57 8.24
C LYS A 119 -1.67 -8.31 6.85
N SER A 120 -1.26 -9.08 5.85
CA SER A 120 -1.77 -8.92 4.48
C SER A 120 -3.26 -9.25 4.36
N MET A 121 -3.76 -10.22 5.13
CA MET A 121 -5.21 -10.48 5.21
C MET A 121 -5.98 -9.28 5.78
N GLU A 122 -5.42 -8.59 6.77
CA GLU A 122 -6.01 -7.36 7.31
C GLU A 122 -5.99 -6.21 6.29
N GLU A 123 -4.89 -6.04 5.57
CA GLU A 123 -4.80 -5.05 4.48
C GLU A 123 -5.77 -5.37 3.34
N LEU A 124 -5.92 -6.66 2.99
CA LEU A 124 -6.91 -7.10 2.00
C LEU A 124 -8.33 -6.85 2.50
N LYS A 125 -8.62 -7.10 3.77
CA LYS A 125 -9.91 -6.76 4.39
C LYS A 125 -10.25 -5.27 4.22
N ARG A 126 -9.28 -4.37 4.45
CA ARG A 126 -9.46 -2.92 4.21
C ARG A 126 -9.75 -2.62 2.74
N LEU A 127 -9.06 -3.29 1.82
CA LEU A 127 -9.32 -3.14 0.39
C LEU A 127 -10.76 -3.58 0.03
N LEU A 128 -11.21 -4.73 0.52
CA LEU A 128 -12.59 -5.22 0.30
C LEU A 128 -13.64 -4.29 0.92
N LEU A 129 -13.35 -3.74 2.10
CA LEU A 129 -14.21 -2.80 2.80
C LEU A 129 -14.44 -1.53 1.97
N LEU A 130 -13.39 -0.98 1.35
CA LEU A 130 -13.52 0.18 0.46
C LEU A 130 -14.31 -0.17 -0.82
N ILE A 131 -14.09 -1.36 -1.40
CA ILE A 131 -14.87 -1.82 -2.56
C ILE A 131 -16.36 -1.96 -2.21
N LEU A 132 -16.69 -2.45 -1.01
CA LEU A 132 -18.07 -2.49 -0.50
C LEU A 132 -18.67 -1.08 -0.44
N GLY A 133 -17.93 -0.11 0.08
CA GLY A 133 -18.38 1.29 0.13
C GLY A 133 -18.60 1.90 -1.25
N CYS A 134 -17.79 1.54 -2.26
CA CYS A 134 -18.07 1.90 -3.64
C CYS A 134 -19.36 1.21 -4.14
N ALA A 135 -19.52 -0.08 -3.90
CA ALA A 135 -20.63 -0.89 -4.43
C ALA A 135 -22.00 -0.44 -3.92
N VAL A 136 -22.11 -0.06 -2.64
CA VAL A 136 -23.40 0.36 -2.06
C VAL A 136 -23.76 1.83 -2.34
N GLN A 137 -22.82 2.59 -2.91
CA GLN A 137 -23.01 3.99 -3.28
C GLN A 137 -22.98 4.22 -4.80
N CYS A 138 -22.85 3.16 -5.62
CA CYS A 138 -22.82 3.30 -7.07
C CYS A 138 -24.22 3.43 -7.70
N GLU A 139 -24.25 3.71 -9.01
CA GLU A 139 -25.50 3.83 -9.79
C GLU A 139 -26.34 2.56 -9.78
N ARG A 140 -25.71 1.40 -9.57
CA ARG A 140 -26.34 0.07 -9.52
C ARG A 140 -26.42 -0.49 -8.11
N LYS A 141 -26.45 0.38 -7.09
CA LYS A 141 -26.49 -0.02 -5.68
C LYS A 141 -27.64 -0.96 -5.36
N GLU A 142 -28.81 -0.82 -5.99
CA GLU A 142 -29.97 -1.67 -5.73
C GLU A 142 -29.66 -3.15 -6.00
N GLU A 143 -28.96 -3.46 -7.09
CA GLU A 143 -28.51 -4.82 -7.38
C GLU A 143 -27.51 -5.33 -6.35
N MET A 144 -26.60 -4.46 -5.87
CA MET A 144 -25.62 -4.83 -4.85
C MET A 144 -26.32 -5.13 -3.51
N ILE A 145 -27.34 -4.33 -3.15
CA ILE A 145 -28.16 -4.54 -1.95
C ILE A 145 -29.00 -5.82 -2.08
N GLU A 146 -29.55 -6.12 -3.26
CA GLU A 146 -30.26 -7.39 -3.49
C GLU A 146 -29.35 -8.59 -3.26
N LYS A 147 -28.11 -8.57 -3.76
CA LYS A 147 -27.14 -9.64 -3.51
C LYS A 147 -26.81 -9.79 -2.02
N ILE A 148 -26.71 -8.68 -1.28
CA ILE A 148 -26.51 -8.70 0.18
C ILE A 148 -27.71 -9.35 0.88
N LYS A 149 -28.94 -9.03 0.48
CA LYS A 149 -30.17 -9.60 1.07
C LYS A 149 -30.31 -11.11 0.88
N LEU A 150 -29.61 -11.70 -0.08
CA LEU A 150 -29.58 -13.15 -0.30
C LEU A 150 -28.62 -13.90 0.64
N LEU A 151 -27.76 -13.19 1.37
CA LEU A 151 -26.84 -13.78 2.34
C LEU A 151 -27.58 -14.24 3.61
N ASP A 152 -26.92 -15.00 4.47
CA ASP A 152 -27.48 -15.33 5.78
C ASP A 152 -27.57 -14.10 6.70
N ILE A 153 -28.48 -14.15 7.69
CA ILE A 153 -28.78 -13.01 8.57
C ILE A 153 -27.54 -12.54 9.34
N GLY A 154 -26.65 -13.46 9.73
CA GLY A 154 -25.42 -13.11 10.46
C GLY A 154 -24.47 -12.32 9.59
N THR A 155 -24.22 -12.80 8.37
CA THR A 155 -23.41 -12.12 7.37
C THR A 155 -24.01 -10.78 6.97
N GLN A 156 -25.34 -10.70 6.79
CA GLN A 156 -26.02 -9.44 6.49
C GLN A 156 -25.77 -8.38 7.57
N ALA A 157 -25.95 -8.74 8.84
CA ALA A 157 -25.73 -7.81 9.95
C ALA A 157 -24.28 -7.30 9.99
N ALA A 158 -23.30 -8.18 9.75
CA ALA A 158 -21.90 -7.80 9.68
C ALA A 158 -21.58 -6.89 8.48
N ILE A 159 -22.15 -7.18 7.30
CA ILE A 159 -22.01 -6.30 6.12
C ILE A 159 -22.64 -4.93 6.38
N VAL A 160 -23.80 -4.85 7.03
CA VAL A 160 -24.42 -3.56 7.39
C VAL A 160 -23.51 -2.75 8.31
N SER A 161 -22.85 -3.39 9.29
CA SER A 161 -21.85 -2.71 10.13
C SER A 161 -20.69 -2.17 9.30
N HIS A 162 -20.20 -2.93 8.31
CA HIS A 162 -19.14 -2.49 7.40
C HIS A 162 -19.59 -1.36 6.48
N ILE A 163 -20.84 -1.37 6.01
CA ILE A 163 -21.41 -0.26 5.24
C ILE A 163 -21.41 1.00 6.09
N GLN A 164 -21.92 0.95 7.32
CA GLN A 164 -21.92 2.08 8.24
C GLN A 164 -20.50 2.62 8.49
N GLU A 165 -19.53 1.72 8.63
CA GLU A 165 -18.11 2.05 8.81
C GLU A 165 -17.50 2.88 7.65
N VAL A 166 -17.96 2.69 6.41
CA VAL A 166 -17.43 3.41 5.22
C VAL A 166 -18.38 4.44 4.61
N THR A 167 -19.55 4.66 5.21
CA THR A 167 -20.54 5.63 4.70
C THR A 167 -21.00 6.64 5.74
N HIS A 168 -21.08 6.25 7.02
CA HIS A 168 -21.59 7.12 8.09
C HIS A 168 -20.48 7.57 9.06
N ASN A 169 -19.37 6.84 9.14
CA ASN A 169 -18.26 7.19 10.00
C ASN A 169 -17.32 8.22 9.34
N GLN A 170 -17.48 9.49 9.71
CA GLN A 170 -16.69 10.61 9.20
C GLN A 170 -15.17 10.51 9.49
N LEU A 171 -14.77 9.71 10.48
CA LEU A 171 -13.35 9.44 10.74
C LEU A 171 -12.73 8.48 9.72
N ASN A 172 -13.55 7.72 9.00
CA ASN A 172 -13.11 6.80 7.96
C ASN A 172 -13.31 7.40 6.57
N VAL A 173 -14.48 8.00 6.31
CA VAL A 173 -14.83 8.61 5.03
C VAL A 173 -15.52 9.94 5.30
N LEU A 174 -14.92 11.03 4.81
CA LEU A 174 -15.44 12.38 4.95
C LEU A 174 -16.17 12.77 3.67
N ASP A 175 -17.48 12.99 3.75
CA ASP A 175 -18.24 13.63 2.66
C ASP A 175 -17.74 15.05 2.43
N LEU A 176 -17.58 15.47 1.18
CA LEU A 176 -17.13 16.81 0.78
C LEU A 176 -18.28 17.69 0.28
N SER A 177 -19.51 17.17 0.21
CA SER A 177 -20.71 17.93 -0.18
C SER A 177 -20.92 19.23 0.63
N TRP A 178 -20.40 19.28 1.86
CA TRP A 178 -20.46 20.48 2.71
C TRP A 178 -19.50 21.61 2.29
N LEU A 179 -18.50 21.34 1.43
CA LEU A 179 -17.66 22.38 0.85
C LEU A 179 -18.34 23.09 -0.34
N GLU A 180 -19.43 22.54 -0.86
CA GLU A 180 -20.16 23.15 -1.97
C GLU A 180 -20.79 24.48 -1.54
N GLU A 181 -20.67 25.48 -2.43
CA GLU A 181 -21.11 26.84 -2.17
C GLU A 181 -22.65 26.88 -2.07
N GLY A 182 -23.17 27.14 -0.87
CA GLY A 182 -24.62 27.20 -0.58
C GLY A 182 -25.14 26.14 0.40
N THR A 183 -24.29 25.23 0.88
CA THR A 183 -24.68 24.26 1.92
C THR A 183 -24.74 24.93 3.29
N GLU A 184 -25.94 25.22 3.78
CA GLU A 184 -26.15 25.65 5.17
C GLU A 184 -26.06 24.43 6.10
N LEU A 185 -24.88 24.19 6.67
CA LEU A 185 -24.73 23.20 7.73
C LEU A 185 -25.48 23.66 8.99
N ALA A 186 -26.28 22.77 9.57
CA ALA A 186 -26.89 23.03 10.86
C ALA A 186 -25.79 23.23 11.91
N HIS A 187 -26.01 24.18 12.83
CA HIS A 187 -25.04 24.47 13.90
C HIS A 187 -24.70 23.22 14.73
N ASP A 188 -25.70 22.34 14.91
CA ASP A 188 -25.59 21.09 15.66
C ASP A 188 -24.69 20.04 14.96
N GLU A 189 -24.50 20.13 13.65
CA GLU A 189 -23.63 19.23 12.87
C GLU A 189 -22.20 19.80 12.71
N LEU A 190 -22.05 21.12 12.88
CA LEU A 190 -20.77 21.79 12.74
C LEU A 190 -19.79 21.43 13.88
N GLU A 191 -20.28 21.33 15.13
CA GLU A 191 -19.44 20.95 16.26
C GLU A 191 -18.83 19.54 16.10
N PRO A 192 -19.60 18.47 15.86
CA PRO A 192 -19.02 17.13 15.67
C PRO A 192 -18.12 17.07 14.43
N LEU A 193 -18.49 17.73 13.33
CA LEU A 193 -17.64 17.81 12.13
C LEU A 193 -16.29 18.46 12.45
N SER A 194 -16.29 19.62 13.13
CA SER A 194 -15.06 20.33 13.50
C SER A 194 -14.16 19.49 14.42
N ARG A 195 -14.76 18.74 15.34
CA ARG A 195 -14.05 17.82 16.25
C ARG A 195 -13.41 16.67 15.49
N ASN A 196 -14.15 16.06 14.55
CA ASN A 196 -13.66 15.00 13.69
C ASN A 196 -12.51 15.51 12.80
N MET A 197 -12.67 16.67 12.16
CA MET A 197 -11.60 17.30 11.37
C MET A 197 -10.35 17.57 12.21
N ALA A 198 -10.50 18.10 13.42
CA ALA A 198 -9.37 18.32 14.32
C ALA A 198 -8.67 17.01 14.73
N ALA A 199 -9.43 15.93 14.93
CA ALA A 199 -8.88 14.60 15.19
C ALA A 199 -8.10 14.06 13.98
N SER A 200 -8.68 14.17 12.78
CA SER A 200 -8.04 13.76 11.53
C SER A 200 -6.77 14.56 11.25
N LEU A 201 -6.76 15.89 11.50
CA LEU A 201 -5.58 16.73 11.36
C LEU A 201 -4.45 16.32 12.31
N ARG A 202 -4.78 16.03 13.58
CA ARG A 202 -3.79 15.50 14.54
C ARG A 202 -3.19 14.19 14.05
N GLN A 203 -4.03 13.25 13.62
CA GLN A 203 -3.57 11.97 13.08
C GLN A 203 -2.69 12.16 11.82
N LEU A 204 -3.05 13.08 10.92
CA LEU A 204 -2.25 13.39 9.74
C LEU A 204 -0.87 13.95 10.10
N ILE A 205 -0.79 14.82 11.11
CA ILE A 205 0.49 15.34 11.62
C ILE A 205 1.34 14.21 12.19
N ASP A 206 0.77 13.35 13.04
CA ASP A 206 1.49 12.22 13.63
C ASP A 206 1.99 11.24 12.55
N GLN A 207 1.16 10.96 11.53
CA GLN A 207 1.52 10.11 10.41
C GLN A 207 2.64 10.73 9.56
N ARG A 208 2.57 12.04 9.29
CA ARG A 208 3.62 12.78 8.56
C ARG A 208 4.94 12.70 9.30
N ASP A 209 4.95 12.96 10.60
CA ASP A 209 6.18 12.99 11.40
C ASP A 209 6.81 11.59 11.46
N LYS A 210 6.00 10.56 11.72
CA LYS A 210 6.44 9.16 11.67
C LYS A 210 6.98 8.75 10.29
N ALA A 211 6.34 9.16 9.20
CA ALA A 211 6.81 8.87 7.87
C ALA A 211 8.15 9.58 7.59
N SER A 212 8.31 10.82 8.06
CA SER A 212 9.56 11.57 7.92
C SER A 212 10.72 10.87 8.65
N GLU A 213 10.49 10.36 9.87
CA GLU A 213 11.49 9.58 10.61
C GLU A 213 11.90 8.31 9.84
N VAL A 214 10.93 7.54 9.36
CA VAL A 214 11.19 6.32 8.59
C VAL A 214 11.95 6.61 7.28
N ILE A 215 11.63 7.72 6.60
CA ILE A 215 12.35 8.13 5.39
C ILE A 215 13.81 8.44 5.73
N VAL A 216 14.08 9.15 6.83
CA VAL A 216 15.45 9.45 7.26
C VAL A 216 16.21 8.16 7.57
N ASP A 217 15.63 7.25 8.33
CA ASP A 217 16.25 5.97 8.67
C ASP A 217 16.57 5.13 7.41
N LEU A 218 15.60 4.96 6.51
CA LEU A 218 15.81 4.22 5.25
C LEU A 218 16.83 4.88 4.32
N THR A 219 16.88 6.22 4.31
CA THR A 219 17.87 6.98 3.53
C THR A 219 19.28 6.73 4.07
N GLN A 220 19.44 6.76 5.41
CA GLN A 220 20.73 6.45 6.05
C GLN A 220 21.16 5.00 5.80
N GLU A 221 20.23 4.04 5.90
CA GLU A 221 20.53 2.63 5.59
C GLU A 221 20.95 2.44 4.14
N ARG A 222 20.24 3.04 3.18
CA ARG A 222 20.60 3.02 1.76
C ARG A 222 22.00 3.58 1.53
N ASP A 223 22.32 4.73 2.12
CA ASP A 223 23.62 5.40 1.93
C ASP A 223 24.75 4.58 2.57
N TYR A 224 24.48 3.98 3.73
CA TYR A 224 25.39 3.03 4.37
C TYR A 224 25.70 1.83 3.47
N PHE A 225 24.68 1.16 2.93
CA PHE A 225 24.89 0.03 2.01
C PHE A 225 25.58 0.44 0.70
N SER A 226 25.25 1.62 0.16
CA SER A 226 25.89 2.15 -1.04
C SER A 226 27.38 2.44 -0.81
N SER A 227 27.76 2.93 0.39
CA SER A 227 29.15 3.17 0.76
C SER A 227 29.98 1.90 0.94
N GLN A 228 29.33 0.75 1.15
CA GLN A 228 29.98 -0.54 1.37
C GLN A 228 30.22 -1.34 0.08
N GLN A 229 29.62 -0.96 -1.04
CA GLN A 229 29.88 -1.64 -2.31
C GLN A 229 31.31 -1.33 -2.81
N PRO A 230 32.14 -2.33 -3.12
CA PRO A 230 33.43 -2.11 -3.76
C PRO A 230 33.20 -1.48 -5.15
N GLN A 231 33.91 -0.40 -5.48
CA GLN A 231 33.96 0.13 -6.85
C GLN A 231 34.72 -0.84 -7.77
N GLU A 232 34.10 -1.96 -8.14
CA GLU A 232 34.53 -2.82 -9.24
C GLU A 232 33.64 -2.54 -10.45
N GLY A 233 33.90 -1.46 -11.19
CA GLY A 233 33.11 -1.23 -12.42
C GLY A 233 33.08 0.14 -13.06
N CYS A 234 33.97 1.08 -12.74
CA CYS A 234 34.10 2.32 -13.52
C CYS A 234 35.43 2.34 -14.27
N ARG A 235 35.57 1.47 -15.28
CA ARG A 235 36.43 1.73 -16.43
C ARG A 235 35.61 1.66 -17.71
N ASN A 236 35.60 2.81 -18.38
CA ASN A 236 35.23 3.02 -19.78
C ASN A 236 33.73 3.05 -20.08
N LEU A 237 33.24 4.25 -20.42
CA LEU A 237 32.38 4.55 -21.57
C LEU A 237 32.23 6.08 -21.68
N GLY A 238 33.32 6.75 -22.05
CA GLY A 238 33.26 8.13 -22.55
C GLY A 238 32.86 8.09 -24.02
N MET A 239 31.56 8.19 -24.31
CA MET A 239 31.06 8.39 -25.67
C MET A 239 31.23 9.86 -26.08
N SER A 240 31.82 10.00 -27.25
CA SER A 240 32.26 11.17 -28.02
C SER A 240 31.16 12.13 -28.50
N SER A 241 31.50 13.45 -28.53
CA SER A 241 31.32 14.45 -29.64
C SER A 241 30.97 15.87 -29.16
N PRO A 242 31.13 16.95 -29.95
CA PRO A 242 32.36 17.41 -30.64
C PRO A 242 32.62 18.95 -30.53
N GLU A 243 33.85 19.39 -30.84
CA GLU A 243 34.29 20.75 -31.28
C GLU A 243 34.00 21.98 -30.35
N ARG A 244 34.87 22.96 -30.10
CA ARG A 244 36.01 23.58 -30.83
C ARG A 244 36.70 24.57 -29.88
N GLY A 245 38.04 24.70 -29.95
CA GLY A 245 38.74 25.95 -29.61
C GLY A 245 40.03 25.84 -28.78
N GLN A 246 41.17 26.00 -29.49
CA GLN A 246 42.48 26.51 -29.00
C GLN A 246 43.25 25.58 -28.03
N GLY A 247 44.54 25.28 -28.14
CA GLY A 247 45.62 25.77 -28.99
C GLY A 247 46.93 25.45 -28.25
N SER A 248 47.86 24.77 -28.94
CA SER A 248 49.31 24.71 -28.70
C SER A 248 49.89 24.07 -27.41
N GLY A 249 50.42 22.85 -27.59
CA GLY A 249 51.82 22.48 -27.32
C GLY A 249 52.40 22.59 -25.90
N GLY A 250 52.71 21.44 -25.27
CA GLY A 250 53.63 21.41 -24.13
C GLY A 250 53.67 20.07 -23.37
N VAL A 251 54.66 19.26 -23.72
CA VAL A 251 55.26 18.09 -23.03
C VAL A 251 54.94 17.95 -21.54
N GLY A 252 54.50 16.75 -21.14
CA GLY A 252 54.13 16.41 -19.77
C GLY A 252 55.30 16.13 -18.82
N VAL A 253 55.01 16.24 -17.51
CA VAL A 253 55.66 15.50 -16.41
C VAL A 253 54.68 15.40 -15.23
N ASN A 254 54.49 14.17 -14.74
CA ASN A 254 54.04 13.68 -13.43
C ASN A 254 53.49 14.65 -12.36
N GLY A 255 52.28 14.32 -11.88
CA GLY A 255 51.76 14.73 -10.57
C GLY A 255 50.80 13.66 -10.01
N GLY A 256 51.35 12.56 -9.49
CA GLY A 256 50.56 11.52 -8.82
C GLY A 256 50.10 11.97 -7.44
N LEU A 257 48.78 12.04 -7.23
CA LEU A 257 48.16 12.07 -5.91
C LEU A 257 47.96 10.63 -5.44
N THR A 258 48.81 10.19 -4.52
CA THR A 258 48.68 8.91 -3.82
C THR A 258 47.49 8.97 -2.87
N VAL A 259 46.37 8.34 -3.25
CA VAL A 259 45.31 7.97 -2.32
C VAL A 259 45.89 6.86 -1.43
N SER A 260 46.17 7.20 -0.17
CA SER A 260 46.60 6.23 0.84
C SER A 260 45.47 5.25 1.11
N THR A 261 45.57 4.05 0.55
CA THR A 261 44.75 2.90 0.92
C THR A 261 45.02 2.56 2.39
N LEU A 262 44.03 2.77 3.25
CA LEU A 262 44.05 2.33 4.65
C LEU A 262 44.33 0.82 4.73
N THR A 263 45.25 0.46 5.60
CA THR A 263 45.65 -0.92 5.86
C THR A 263 44.49 -1.73 6.45
N LYS A 264 44.54 -3.06 6.28
CA LYS A 264 43.49 -3.98 6.76
C LYS A 264 43.28 -3.88 8.28
N GLU A 265 44.34 -3.55 9.01
CA GLU A 265 44.36 -3.37 10.47
C GLU A 265 43.62 -2.10 10.89
N GLU A 266 43.82 -0.98 10.18
CA GLU A 266 43.09 0.28 10.42
C GLU A 266 41.59 0.11 10.16
N LYS A 267 41.21 -0.66 9.13
CA LYS A 267 39.81 -0.99 8.86
C LYS A 267 39.18 -1.84 9.96
N GLN A 268 39.94 -2.78 10.53
CA GLN A 268 39.46 -3.57 11.67
C GLN A 268 39.29 -2.70 12.92
N HIS A 269 40.25 -1.81 13.20
CA HIS A 269 40.17 -0.89 14.34
C HIS A 269 38.93 0.01 14.25
N LEU A 270 38.69 0.63 13.09
CA LEU A 270 37.52 1.47 12.84
C LEU A 270 36.21 0.69 12.96
N SER A 271 36.18 -0.59 12.53
CA SER A 271 35.01 -1.45 12.67
C SER A 271 34.66 -1.72 14.14
N VAL A 272 35.67 -1.91 15.00
CA VAL A 272 35.47 -2.11 16.44
C VAL A 272 34.96 -0.83 17.11
N GLU A 273 35.55 0.33 16.79
CA GLU A 273 35.08 1.62 17.33
C GLU A 273 33.65 1.94 16.90
N LEU A 274 33.29 1.58 15.67
CA LEU A 274 31.94 1.75 15.15
C LEU A 274 30.93 0.81 15.83
N ALA A 275 31.33 -0.41 16.16
CA ALA A 275 30.50 -1.32 16.94
C ALA A 275 30.27 -0.80 18.38
N ASP A 276 31.30 -0.23 19.01
CA ASP A 276 31.22 0.29 20.38
C ASP A 276 30.34 1.56 20.47
N THR A 277 30.47 2.47 19.50
CA THR A 277 29.60 3.66 19.40
C THR A 277 28.15 3.27 19.12
N LYS A 278 27.90 2.28 18.27
CA LYS A 278 26.55 1.74 18.01
C LYS A 278 25.93 1.09 19.26
N ALA A 279 26.73 0.41 20.08
CA ALA A 279 26.29 -0.16 21.34
C ALA A 279 25.92 0.93 22.37
N LYS A 280 26.72 1.99 22.47
CA LYS A 280 26.44 3.15 23.33
C LYS A 280 25.15 3.86 22.92
N LEU A 281 24.92 4.05 21.63
CA LEU A 281 23.72 4.71 21.11
C LEU A 281 22.44 3.89 21.38
N ARG A 282 22.55 2.55 21.35
CA ARG A 282 21.45 1.65 21.78
C ARG A 282 21.14 1.77 23.27
N ARG A 283 22.15 1.93 24.13
CA ARG A 283 21.93 2.14 25.57
C ARG A 283 21.22 3.47 25.85
N TYR A 284 21.68 4.57 25.24
CA TYR A 284 21.04 5.87 25.40
C TYR A 284 19.58 5.88 24.95
N ARG A 285 19.23 5.12 23.90
CA ARG A 285 17.84 4.97 23.44
C ARG A 285 16.97 4.10 24.36
N GLN A 286 17.56 3.32 25.27
CA GLN A 286 16.83 2.52 26.26
C GLN A 286 16.65 3.25 27.59
N GLU A 287 17.42 4.32 27.82
CA GLU A 287 17.38 5.15 29.04
C GLU A 287 16.49 6.41 28.88
N LEU A 288 15.95 6.65 27.67
CA LEU A 288 14.95 7.67 27.34
C LEU A 288 13.56 7.03 27.22
#